data_AF-A0A9E3Q4I4-F1
#
_entry.id   AF-A0A9E3Q4I4-F1
#
_cell.length_a   1.000
_cell.length_b   1.000
_cell.length_c   1.000
_cell.angle_alpha   90.00
_cell.angle_beta   90.00
_cell.angle_gamma   90.00
#
_symmetry.space_group_name_H-M   'P 1'
#
loop_
_entity.id
_entity.type
_entity.pdbx_description
1 polymer ?
#
loop_
_entity_poly.entity_id
_entity_poly.type
_entity_poly.pdbx_seq_one_letter_code
_entity_poly.pdbx_strand_id
1 'polypeptide(L)'
;MSLKALTVLSWSLWGVLALGVAVVSAMLLTERRHSPELGREASVGLVVILVALLAAAGLILHLLARKQSFAGLVIVSLFFASPLVLILARQAKFSLVTWLARREFARIGAHSDPVAAPMARAILADDAPALALLLRSHSPPPAVRDRAGLDLVALACVAMVQSKASAEPLRILLDAGADPAASRLPEDLPLVGFLVLNADRAPHAADGLTLLLAHGLDPNTPLPRSGDLPLALAARHLDLVRILLDHGADPDRLDGNGDSLVVRFIGTQAWDAALLLIERGAALDHVSSAGTSVDYYLREWRNGVHGEPSPEWDRVRAAIDRRRQPVPPSP
;
A
#
# COMPACT_ATOMS: atom_id res chain seq x y z
N MET A 1 -55.31 12.15 -17.26
CA MET A 1 -54.35 12.03 -18.38
C MET A 1 -54.97 11.18 -19.47
N SER A 2 -54.88 11.57 -20.75
CA SER A 2 -55.38 10.74 -21.85
C SER A 2 -54.55 9.47 -21.99
N LEU A 3 -55.14 8.37 -22.45
CA LEU A 3 -54.45 7.07 -22.64
C LEU A 3 -53.17 7.20 -23.49
N LYS A 4 -53.17 8.15 -24.44
CA LYS A 4 -52.03 8.49 -25.30
C LYS A 4 -50.87 9.15 -24.52
N ALA A 5 -51.17 10.00 -23.53
CA ALA A 5 -50.13 10.62 -22.71
C ALA A 5 -49.44 9.58 -21.79
N LEU A 6 -50.20 8.58 -21.33
CA LEU A 6 -49.69 7.47 -20.51
C LEU A 6 -48.79 6.52 -21.32
N THR A 7 -49.11 6.24 -22.58
CA THR A 7 -48.23 5.43 -23.43
C THR A 7 -46.92 6.14 -23.74
N VAL A 8 -46.96 7.44 -24.06
CA VAL A 8 -45.73 8.25 -24.27
C VAL A 8 -44.87 8.30 -23.01
N LEU A 9 -45.49 8.46 -21.83
CA LEU A 9 -44.77 8.43 -20.55
C LEU A 9 -44.14 7.04 -20.28
N SER A 10 -44.85 5.96 -20.62
CA SER A 10 -44.31 4.60 -20.48
C SER A 10 -43.13 4.32 -21.41
N TRP A 11 -43.19 4.77 -22.66
CA TRP A 11 -42.09 4.59 -23.62
C TRP A 11 -40.85 5.43 -23.26
N SER A 12 -41.05 6.64 -22.74
CA SER A 12 -39.94 7.46 -22.23
C SER A 12 -39.27 6.84 -21.00
N LEU A 13 -40.03 6.20 -20.09
CA LEU A 13 -39.48 5.45 -18.96
C LEU A 13 -38.61 4.25 -19.42
N TRP A 14 -39.03 3.52 -20.45
CA TRP A 14 -38.20 2.46 -21.05
C TRP A 14 -36.93 3.02 -21.71
N GLY A 15 -37.01 4.19 -22.35
CA GLY A 15 -35.85 4.88 -22.91
C GLY A 15 -34.82 5.29 -21.84
N VAL A 16 -35.28 5.82 -20.70
CA VAL A 16 -34.41 6.17 -19.57
C VAL A 16 -33.79 4.92 -18.93
N LEU A 17 -34.54 3.82 -18.82
CA LEU A 17 -34.02 2.55 -18.33
C LEU A 17 -32.90 2.00 -19.23
N ALA A 18 -33.12 2.00 -20.55
CA ALA A 18 -32.13 1.55 -21.53
C ALA A 18 -30.86 2.42 -21.48
N LEU A 19 -31.01 3.74 -21.34
CA LEU A 19 -29.89 4.65 -21.18
C LEU A 19 -29.12 4.41 -19.88
N GLY A 20 -29.83 4.16 -18.77
CA GLY A 20 -29.21 3.82 -17.49
C GLY A 20 -28.38 2.53 -17.55
N VAL A 21 -28.91 1.49 -18.20
CA VAL A 21 -28.18 0.23 -18.44
C VAL A 21 -26.94 0.46 -19.31
N ALA A 22 -27.05 1.28 -20.36
CA ALA A 22 -25.92 1.60 -21.24
C ALA A 22 -24.80 2.36 -20.49
N VAL A 23 -25.16 3.32 -19.63
CA VAL A 23 -24.19 4.09 -18.83
C VAL A 23 -23.48 3.21 -17.80
N VAL A 24 -24.23 2.37 -17.06
CA VAL A 24 -23.64 1.43 -16.10
C VAL A 24 -22.72 0.43 -16.81
N SER A 25 -23.13 -0.08 -17.96
CA SER A 25 -22.31 -0.98 -18.78
C SER A 25 -21.01 -0.30 -19.25
N ALA A 26 -21.07 0.96 -19.70
CA ALA A 26 -19.90 1.73 -20.11
C ALA A 26 -18.95 2.03 -18.94
N MET A 27 -19.49 2.34 -17.76
CA MET A 27 -18.68 2.53 -16.54
C MET A 27 -17.93 1.25 -16.14
N LEU A 28 -18.58 0.10 -16.19
CA LEU A 28 -17.94 -1.17 -15.86
C LEU A 28 -16.90 -1.60 -16.91
N LEU A 29 -17.13 -1.29 -18.18
CA LEU A 29 -16.16 -1.52 -19.25
C LEU A 29 -14.93 -0.61 -19.15
N THR A 30 -15.06 0.59 -18.60
CA THR A 30 -13.91 1.49 -18.34
C THR A 30 -13.13 1.08 -17.09
N GLU A 31 -13.80 0.52 -16.08
CA GLU A 31 -13.18 -0.06 -14.89
C GLU A 31 -12.34 -1.32 -15.24
N ARG A 32 -12.80 -2.15 -16.19
CA ARG A 32 -12.02 -3.28 -16.77
C ARG A 32 -10.67 -2.89 -17.38
N ARG A 33 -10.49 -1.64 -17.82
CA ARG A 33 -9.21 -1.16 -18.38
C ARG A 33 -8.17 -0.84 -17.31
N HIS A 34 -8.57 -0.68 -16.04
CA HIS A 34 -7.69 -0.18 -14.98
C HIS A 34 -7.34 -1.22 -13.91
N SER A 35 -7.95 -2.41 -13.90
CA SER A 35 -7.66 -3.45 -12.90
C SER A 35 -7.95 -4.86 -13.46
N PRO A 36 -6.95 -5.56 -14.04
CA PRO A 36 -7.18 -6.82 -14.74
C PRO A 36 -7.44 -8.05 -13.83
N GLU A 37 -7.11 -8.00 -12.54
CA GLU A 37 -6.92 -9.24 -11.75
C GLU A 37 -7.95 -9.54 -10.66
N LEU A 38 -8.87 -8.63 -10.33
CA LEU A 38 -9.86 -8.87 -9.28
C LEU A 38 -11.29 -8.65 -9.80
N GLY A 39 -12.01 -9.75 -10.06
CA GLY A 39 -13.47 -9.74 -10.18
C GLY A 39 -14.05 -9.98 -11.58
N ARG A 40 -13.42 -10.82 -12.42
CA ARG A 40 -13.91 -11.13 -13.77
C ARG A 40 -15.30 -11.81 -13.77
N GLU A 41 -15.62 -12.60 -12.74
CA GLU A 41 -16.90 -13.32 -12.59
C GLU A 41 -17.91 -12.58 -11.68
N ALA A 42 -17.44 -11.99 -10.56
CA ALA A 42 -18.29 -11.26 -9.63
C ALA A 42 -18.92 -10.00 -10.26
N SER A 43 -18.18 -9.30 -11.13
CA SER A 43 -18.69 -8.11 -11.83
C SER A 43 -19.79 -8.45 -12.84
N VAL A 44 -19.66 -9.57 -13.57
CA VAL A 44 -20.66 -10.00 -14.56
C VAL A 44 -21.93 -10.50 -13.86
N GLY A 45 -21.79 -11.27 -12.78
CA GLY A 45 -22.93 -11.71 -11.97
C GLY A 45 -23.73 -10.54 -11.40
N LEU A 46 -23.04 -9.51 -10.88
CA LEU A 46 -23.68 -8.32 -10.32
C LEU A 46 -24.42 -7.51 -11.38
N VAL A 47 -23.91 -7.43 -12.61
CA VAL A 47 -24.58 -6.77 -13.75
C VAL A 47 -25.86 -7.50 -14.14
N VAL A 48 -25.81 -8.83 -14.26
CA VAL A 48 -26.99 -9.62 -14.63
C VAL A 48 -28.08 -9.48 -13.56
N ILE A 49 -27.70 -9.54 -12.28
CA ILE A 49 -28.63 -9.33 -11.15
C ILE A 49 -29.21 -7.91 -11.19
N LEU A 50 -28.38 -6.88 -11.42
CA LEU A 50 -28.84 -5.49 -11.49
C LEU A 50 -29.81 -5.28 -12.66
N VAL A 51 -29.52 -5.82 -13.84
CA VAL A 51 -30.41 -5.75 -15.01
C VAL A 51 -31.73 -6.47 -14.74
N ALA A 52 -31.70 -7.64 -14.11
CA ALA A 52 -32.91 -8.38 -13.74
C ALA A 52 -33.76 -7.62 -12.70
N LEU A 53 -33.12 -7.02 -11.68
CA LEU A 53 -33.80 -6.19 -10.68
C LEU A 53 -34.41 -4.92 -11.29
N LEU A 54 -33.70 -4.27 -12.23
CA LEU A 54 -34.20 -3.11 -12.96
C LEU A 54 -35.39 -3.46 -13.86
N ALA A 55 -35.36 -4.62 -14.53
CA ALA A 55 -36.46 -5.11 -15.34
C ALA A 55 -37.69 -5.47 -14.48
N ALA A 56 -37.48 -6.16 -13.35
CA ALA A 56 -38.54 -6.50 -12.40
C ALA A 56 -39.17 -5.24 -11.76
N ALA A 57 -38.34 -4.26 -11.37
CA ALA A 57 -38.80 -2.98 -10.87
C ALA A 57 -39.60 -2.22 -11.94
N GLY A 58 -39.12 -2.18 -13.20
CA GLY A 58 -39.84 -1.58 -14.32
C GLY A 58 -41.22 -2.21 -14.55
N LEU A 59 -41.34 -3.53 -14.43
CA LEU A 59 -42.61 -4.25 -14.53
C LEU A 59 -43.56 -3.91 -13.38
N ILE A 60 -43.07 -3.91 -12.14
CA ILE A 60 -43.85 -3.56 -10.94
C ILE A 60 -44.36 -2.11 -11.04
N LEU A 61 -43.50 -1.19 -11.50
CA LEU A 61 -43.83 0.22 -11.69
C LEU A 61 -44.85 0.43 -12.83
N HIS A 62 -44.76 -0.32 -13.93
CA HIS A 62 -45.75 -0.30 -15.00
C HIS A 62 -47.13 -0.76 -14.51
N LEU A 63 -47.17 -1.76 -13.64
CA LEU A 63 -48.40 -2.26 -13.02
C LEU A 63 -48.98 -1.27 -11.99
N LEU A 64 -48.14 -0.60 -11.21
CA LEU A 64 -48.55 0.44 -10.24
C LEU A 64 -49.06 1.71 -10.92
N ALA A 65 -48.43 2.14 -12.02
CA ALA A 65 -48.85 3.32 -12.78
C ALA A 65 -50.26 3.16 -13.39
N ARG A 66 -50.67 1.94 -13.75
CA ARG A 66 -52.04 1.65 -14.21
C ARG A 66 -53.11 1.89 -13.13
N LYS A 67 -52.75 1.85 -11.84
CA LYS A 67 -53.69 2.07 -10.72
C LYS A 67 -53.91 3.56 -10.36
N GLN A 68 -53.30 4.51 -11.06
CA GLN A 68 -53.45 5.97 -10.86
C GLN A 68 -53.25 6.47 -9.41
N SER A 69 -52.44 5.80 -8.57
CA SER A 69 -52.12 6.35 -7.25
C SER A 69 -50.93 7.33 -7.35
N PHE A 70 -51.10 8.53 -6.79
CA PHE A 70 -50.04 9.55 -6.71
C PHE A 70 -48.76 8.99 -6.06
N ALA A 71 -48.92 8.15 -5.03
CA ALA A 71 -47.82 7.45 -4.37
C ALA A 71 -47.02 6.56 -5.34
N GLY A 72 -47.67 5.89 -6.29
CA GLY A 72 -46.98 5.08 -7.30
C GLY A 72 -46.07 5.93 -8.19
N LEU A 73 -46.53 7.12 -8.59
CA LEU A 73 -45.76 8.03 -9.46
C LEU A 73 -44.54 8.64 -8.75
N VAL A 74 -44.65 8.92 -7.45
CA VAL A 74 -43.53 9.36 -6.61
C VAL A 74 -42.49 8.25 -6.45
N ILE A 75 -42.92 7.00 -6.21
CA ILE A 75 -42.02 5.85 -6.08
C ILE A 75 -41.26 5.58 -7.41
N VAL A 76 -41.95 5.65 -8.56
CA VAL A 76 -41.30 5.59 -9.89
C VAL A 76 -40.22 6.67 -10.02
N SER A 77 -40.58 7.91 -9.69
CA SER A 77 -39.68 9.06 -9.87
C SER A 77 -38.44 8.96 -8.97
N LEU A 78 -38.60 8.50 -7.72
CA LEU A 78 -37.49 8.27 -6.79
C LEU A 78 -36.59 7.11 -7.25
N PHE A 79 -37.16 6.05 -7.81
CA PHE A 79 -36.39 4.92 -8.34
C PHE A 79 -35.53 5.32 -9.53
N PHE A 80 -36.07 6.11 -10.47
CA PHE A 80 -35.30 6.64 -11.61
C PHE A 80 -34.33 7.77 -11.24
N ALA A 81 -34.57 8.49 -10.14
CA ALA A 81 -33.61 9.46 -9.60
C ALA A 81 -32.43 8.81 -8.86
N SER A 82 -32.58 7.58 -8.36
CA SER A 82 -31.56 6.88 -7.56
C SER A 82 -30.20 6.72 -8.26
N PRO A 83 -30.11 6.30 -9.54
CA PRO A 83 -28.82 6.23 -10.25
C PRO A 83 -28.14 7.58 -10.38
N LEU A 84 -28.90 8.66 -10.63
CA LEU A 84 -28.36 10.01 -10.74
C LEU A 84 -27.86 10.51 -9.37
N VAL A 85 -28.62 10.26 -8.30
CA VAL A 85 -28.21 10.58 -6.93
C VAL A 85 -26.94 9.83 -6.55
N LEU A 86 -26.80 8.55 -6.92
CA LEU A 86 -25.59 7.76 -6.67
C LEU A 86 -24.38 8.26 -7.46
N ILE A 87 -24.57 8.66 -8.73
CA ILE A 87 -23.51 9.25 -9.56
C ILE A 87 -23.06 10.59 -8.96
N LEU A 88 -24.00 11.47 -8.60
CA LEU A 88 -23.69 12.76 -7.99
C LEU A 88 -23.04 12.59 -6.61
N ALA A 89 -23.49 11.63 -5.79
CA ALA A 89 -22.87 11.31 -4.51
C ALA A 89 -21.45 10.75 -4.68
N ARG A 90 -21.22 9.90 -5.68
CA ARG A 90 -19.88 9.39 -6.02
C ARG A 90 -18.97 10.50 -6.51
N GLN A 91 -19.47 11.39 -7.37
CA GLN A 91 -18.71 12.54 -7.88
C GLN A 91 -18.41 13.54 -6.76
N ALA A 92 -19.38 13.86 -5.91
CA ALA A 92 -19.18 14.72 -4.74
C ALA A 92 -18.19 14.11 -3.75
N LYS A 93 -18.28 12.81 -3.48
CA LYS A 93 -17.30 12.08 -2.65
C LYS A 93 -15.91 12.12 -3.27
N PHE A 94 -15.77 11.87 -4.57
CA PHE A 94 -14.49 11.94 -5.28
C PHE A 94 -13.91 13.37 -5.26
N SER A 95 -14.72 14.39 -5.53
CA SER A 95 -14.33 15.80 -5.45
C SER A 95 -13.92 16.19 -4.03
N LEU A 96 -14.63 15.72 -3.01
CA LEU A 96 -14.28 15.96 -1.61
C LEU A 96 -12.97 15.28 -1.22
N VAL A 97 -12.80 14.00 -1.59
CA VAL A 97 -11.56 13.25 -1.33
C VAL A 97 -10.37 13.88 -2.03
N THR A 98 -10.52 14.25 -3.31
CA THR A 98 -9.45 14.92 -4.07
C THR A 98 -9.17 16.34 -3.55
N TRP A 99 -10.18 17.06 -3.07
CA TRP A 99 -10.01 18.36 -2.43
C TRP A 99 -9.28 18.24 -1.08
N LEU A 100 -9.70 17.30 -0.22
CA LEU A 100 -9.04 17.01 1.06
C LEU A 100 -7.59 16.55 0.83
N ALA A 101 -7.37 15.66 -0.13
CA ALA A 101 -6.04 15.23 -0.53
C ALA A 101 -5.21 16.44 -0.99
N ARG A 102 -5.69 17.25 -1.93
CA ARG A 102 -4.98 18.47 -2.39
C ARG A 102 -4.65 19.42 -1.24
N ARG A 103 -5.56 19.58 -0.28
CA ARG A 103 -5.35 20.44 0.89
C ARG A 103 -4.23 19.89 1.79
N GLU A 104 -4.19 18.57 1.97
CA GLU A 104 -3.14 17.92 2.76
C GLU A 104 -1.79 17.93 2.03
N PHE A 105 -1.77 17.60 0.73
CA PHE A 105 -0.58 17.69 -0.13
C PHE A 105 -0.04 19.12 -0.21
N ALA A 106 -0.88 20.16 -0.18
CA ALA A 106 -0.44 21.55 -0.19
C ALA A 106 0.32 21.96 1.08
N ARG A 107 0.30 21.15 2.14
CA ARG A 107 1.11 21.36 3.35
C ARG A 107 2.52 20.76 3.22
N ILE A 108 2.64 19.69 2.45
CA ILE A 108 3.89 18.96 2.22
C ILE A 108 4.85 19.82 1.39
N GLY A 109 6.06 20.04 1.89
CA GLY A 109 7.08 20.91 1.31
C GLY A 109 6.77 22.41 1.39
N ALA A 110 5.64 22.82 1.99
CA ALA A 110 5.31 24.22 2.20
C ALA A 110 6.06 24.76 3.43
N HIS A 111 7.28 25.24 3.21
CA HIS A 111 8.08 25.92 4.23
C HIS A 111 7.81 27.44 4.24
N SER A 112 7.79 28.02 5.44
CA SER A 112 7.85 29.47 5.64
C SER A 112 9.28 30.03 5.61
N ASP A 113 10.27 29.16 5.76
CA ASP A 113 11.68 29.52 5.75
C ASP A 113 12.19 29.77 4.31
N PRO A 114 12.87 30.91 4.04
CA PRO A 114 13.29 31.28 2.70
C PRO A 114 14.42 30.42 2.12
N VAL A 115 15.17 29.70 2.96
CA VAL A 115 16.24 28.77 2.55
C VAL A 115 15.66 27.37 2.31
N ALA A 116 14.82 26.87 3.21
CA ALA A 116 14.21 25.54 3.09
C ALA A 116 13.18 25.47 1.96
N ALA A 117 12.39 26.52 1.72
CA ALA A 117 11.33 26.53 0.70
C ALA A 117 11.81 26.23 -0.74
N PRO A 118 12.89 26.83 -1.28
CA PRO A 118 13.41 26.44 -2.59
C PRO A 118 14.00 25.03 -2.59
N MET A 119 14.65 24.58 -1.51
CA MET A 119 15.18 23.22 -1.39
C MET A 119 14.04 22.18 -1.42
N ALA A 120 12.98 22.40 -0.65
CA ALA A 120 11.79 21.55 -0.62
C ALA A 120 11.11 21.42 -1.97
N ARG A 121 11.03 22.53 -2.73
CA ARG A 121 10.51 22.50 -4.11
C ARG A 121 11.38 21.67 -5.04
N ALA A 122 12.70 21.79 -4.95
CA ALA A 122 13.62 20.97 -5.73
C ALA A 122 13.49 19.48 -5.41
N ILE A 123 13.37 19.12 -4.12
CA ILE A 123 13.14 17.74 -3.66
C ILE A 123 11.83 17.19 -4.24
N LEU A 124 10.72 17.92 -4.10
CA LEU A 124 9.42 17.47 -4.59
C LEU A 124 9.34 17.36 -6.12
N ALA A 125 10.17 18.14 -6.83
CA ALA A 125 10.31 18.06 -8.28
C ALA A 125 11.32 17.00 -8.75
N ASP A 126 11.99 16.30 -7.82
CA ASP A 126 13.12 15.40 -8.10
C ASP A 126 14.26 16.08 -8.88
N ASP A 127 14.43 17.40 -8.68
CA ASP A 127 15.45 18.22 -9.35
C ASP A 127 16.73 18.26 -8.51
N ALA A 128 17.47 17.15 -8.56
CA ALA A 128 18.76 17.01 -7.90
C ALA A 128 19.79 18.10 -8.29
N PRO A 129 19.93 18.51 -9.56
CA PRO A 129 20.81 19.61 -9.93
C PRO A 129 20.46 20.94 -9.26
N ALA A 130 19.17 21.32 -9.24
CA ALA A 130 18.74 22.54 -8.56
C ALA A 130 18.99 22.46 -7.05
N LEU A 131 18.71 21.32 -6.42
CA LEU A 131 18.99 21.12 -5.00
C LEU A 131 20.48 21.27 -4.69
N ALA A 132 21.35 20.65 -5.49
CA ALA A 132 22.80 20.75 -5.33
C ALA A 132 23.29 22.19 -5.47
N LEU A 133 22.74 22.97 -6.41
CA LEU A 133 23.08 24.39 -6.58
C LEU A 133 22.68 25.22 -5.36
N LEU A 134 21.50 24.97 -4.78
CA LEU A 134 21.07 25.65 -3.56
C LEU A 134 22.02 25.34 -2.40
N LEU A 135 22.41 24.07 -2.23
CA LEU A 135 23.27 23.61 -1.15
C LEU A 135 24.73 24.08 -1.26
N ARG A 136 25.18 24.53 -2.45
CA ARG A 136 26.49 25.21 -2.59
C ARG A 136 26.53 26.57 -1.88
N SER A 137 25.37 27.21 -1.75
CA SER A 137 25.25 28.57 -1.20
C SER A 137 24.79 28.57 0.26
N HIS A 138 24.07 27.54 0.69
CA HIS A 138 23.48 27.44 2.03
C HIS A 138 23.54 25.99 2.51
N SER A 139 23.98 25.75 3.75
CA SER A 139 23.86 24.43 4.38
C SER A 139 22.38 24.05 4.59
N PRO A 140 22.04 22.74 4.65
CA PRO A 140 20.68 22.32 4.95
C PRO A 140 20.25 22.90 6.30
N PRO A 141 19.13 23.65 6.38
CA PRO A 141 18.71 24.25 7.63
C PRO A 141 18.32 23.15 8.64
N PRO A 142 18.97 23.08 9.82
CA PRO A 142 18.74 21.99 10.75
C PRO A 142 17.34 22.11 11.37
N ALA A 143 16.61 20.99 11.41
CA ALA A 143 15.30 20.85 12.07
C ALA A 143 14.21 21.85 11.61
N VAL A 144 14.37 22.51 10.47
CA VAL A 144 13.31 23.36 9.89
C VAL A 144 12.25 22.47 9.24
N ARG A 145 11.01 22.62 9.70
CA ARG A 145 9.88 21.80 9.29
C ARG A 145 8.90 22.57 8.41
N ASP A 146 8.26 21.87 7.49
CA ASP A 146 7.17 22.40 6.69
C ASP A 146 5.85 22.47 7.50
N ARG A 147 4.77 22.88 6.84
CA ARG A 147 3.43 22.91 7.45
C ARG A 147 2.85 21.51 7.75
N ALA A 148 3.41 20.44 7.19
CA ALA A 148 3.07 19.06 7.51
C ALA A 148 3.94 18.49 8.67
N GLY A 149 4.93 19.25 9.16
CA GLY A 149 5.83 18.84 10.23
C GLY A 149 7.07 18.07 9.75
N LEU A 150 7.30 18.00 8.43
CA LEU A 150 8.43 17.30 7.80
C LEU A 150 9.62 18.25 7.64
N ASP A 151 10.81 17.80 8.02
CA ASP A 151 12.06 18.41 7.57
C ASP A 151 12.43 17.94 6.15
N LEU A 152 13.52 18.48 5.58
CA LEU A 152 13.94 18.18 4.21
C LEU A 152 14.30 16.70 4.00
N VAL A 153 14.84 16.02 5.01
CA VAL A 153 15.19 14.58 4.93
C VAL A 153 13.91 13.74 4.92
N ALA A 154 12.99 14.01 5.85
CA ALA A 154 11.69 13.36 5.90
C ALA A 154 10.89 13.61 4.62
N LEU A 155 10.93 14.83 4.09
CA LEU A 155 10.30 15.23 2.84
C LEU A 155 10.86 14.43 1.66
N ALA A 156 12.18 14.25 1.57
CA ALA A 156 12.80 13.45 0.52
C ALA A 156 12.31 11.99 0.57
N CYS A 157 12.29 11.37 1.75
CA CYS A 157 11.73 10.02 1.90
C CYS A 157 10.25 9.95 1.49
N VAL A 158 9.43 10.93 1.90
CA VAL A 158 8.01 11.01 1.52
C VAL A 158 7.85 11.19 0.00
N ALA A 159 8.70 12.00 -0.65
CA ALA A 159 8.67 12.21 -2.10
C ALA A 159 8.98 10.93 -2.89
N MET A 160 9.89 10.08 -2.40
CA MET A 160 10.20 8.78 -3.00
C MET A 160 8.98 7.85 -3.00
N VAL A 161 8.12 7.93 -1.98
CA VAL A 161 6.89 7.12 -1.87
C VAL A 161 5.73 7.74 -2.66
N GLN A 162 5.52 9.05 -2.54
CA GLN A 162 4.33 9.71 -3.09
C GLN A 162 4.47 10.03 -4.58
N SER A 163 5.65 10.46 -5.01
CA SER A 163 5.92 10.93 -6.37
C SER A 163 6.85 10.00 -7.14
N LYS A 164 7.30 8.89 -6.53
CA LYS A 164 8.32 7.98 -7.09
C LYS A 164 9.62 8.69 -7.43
N ALA A 165 9.96 9.74 -6.67
CA ALA A 165 11.21 10.47 -6.83
C ALA A 165 12.41 9.53 -6.60
N SER A 166 13.53 9.86 -7.24
CA SER A 166 14.80 9.17 -7.04
C SER A 166 15.34 9.34 -5.61
N ALA A 167 16.32 8.52 -5.24
CA ALA A 167 17.04 8.69 -3.98
C ALA A 167 18.09 9.82 -4.03
N GLU A 168 18.25 10.48 -5.18
CA GLU A 168 19.32 11.46 -5.41
C GLU A 168 19.16 12.74 -4.57
N PRO A 169 17.96 13.34 -4.43
CA PRO A 169 17.75 14.45 -3.50
C PRO A 169 18.10 14.08 -2.04
N LEU A 170 17.75 12.86 -1.61
CA LEU A 170 18.10 12.36 -0.28
C LEU A 170 19.62 12.25 -0.13
N ARG A 171 20.30 11.62 -1.10
CA ARG A 171 21.77 11.50 -1.12
C ARG A 171 22.45 12.86 -0.99
N ILE A 172 22.03 13.84 -1.80
CA ILE A 172 22.59 15.19 -1.79
C ILE A 172 22.41 15.88 -0.43
N LEU A 173 21.25 15.73 0.22
CA LEU A 173 21.02 16.30 1.56
C LEU A 173 21.96 15.68 2.60
N LEU A 174 22.09 14.36 2.58
CA LEU A 174 22.93 13.61 3.51
C LEU A 174 24.42 13.92 3.31
N ASP A 175 24.89 13.99 2.05
CA ASP A 175 26.25 14.42 1.70
C ASP A 175 26.55 15.86 2.16
N ALA A 176 25.52 16.73 2.14
CA ALA A 176 25.62 18.10 2.63
C ALA A 176 25.56 18.21 4.17
N GLY A 177 25.52 17.08 4.88
CA GLY A 177 25.57 17.01 6.34
C GLY A 177 24.21 17.15 7.03
N ALA A 178 23.09 16.96 6.31
CA ALA A 178 21.80 16.85 6.95
C ALA A 178 21.77 15.60 7.85
N ASP A 179 21.40 15.76 9.12
CA ASP A 179 21.33 14.65 10.08
C ASP A 179 19.99 13.89 9.95
N PRO A 180 20.00 12.63 9.45
CA PRO A 180 18.78 11.84 9.34
C PRO A 180 18.26 11.33 10.70
N ALA A 181 19.09 11.28 11.75
CA ALA A 181 18.65 10.84 13.08
C ALA A 181 17.82 11.90 13.81
N ALA A 182 18.04 13.18 13.50
CA ALA A 182 17.22 14.29 13.98
C ALA A 182 15.88 14.43 13.25
N SER A 183 15.73 13.73 12.11
CA SER A 183 14.54 13.82 11.27
C SER A 183 13.35 13.09 11.87
N ARG A 184 12.13 13.59 11.64
CA ARG A 184 10.91 12.94 12.14
C ARG A 184 9.80 12.91 11.10
N LEU A 185 9.18 11.75 10.98
CA LEU A 185 7.90 11.56 10.28
C LEU A 185 6.73 11.66 11.27
N PRO A 186 5.50 11.84 10.76
CA PRO A 186 4.30 11.76 11.58
C PRO A 186 4.23 10.44 12.36
N GLU A 187 3.66 10.49 13.56
CA GLU A 187 3.50 9.33 14.45
C GLU A 187 4.84 8.72 14.93
N ASP A 188 5.94 9.48 14.84
CA ASP A 188 7.29 9.06 15.21
C ASP A 188 7.76 7.79 14.48
N LEU A 189 7.26 7.58 13.27
CA LEU A 189 7.66 6.47 12.42
C LEU A 189 9.14 6.62 12.00
N PRO A 190 10.02 5.63 12.25
CA PRO A 190 11.42 5.71 11.82
C PRO A 190 11.53 5.76 10.29
N LEU A 191 12.47 6.56 9.74
CA LEU A 191 12.65 6.69 8.29
C LEU A 191 12.92 5.35 7.58
N VAL A 192 13.74 4.50 8.20
CA VAL A 192 14.02 3.11 7.74
C VAL A 192 12.71 2.32 7.66
N GLY A 193 11.95 2.29 8.75
CA GLY A 193 10.66 1.58 8.81
C GLY A 193 9.64 2.12 7.79
N PHE A 194 9.62 3.44 7.57
CA PHE A 194 8.75 4.08 6.59
C PHE A 194 9.04 3.64 5.15
N LEU A 195 10.32 3.60 4.74
CA LEU A 195 10.69 3.16 3.39
C LEU A 195 10.37 1.68 3.19
N VAL A 196 10.68 0.82 4.17
CA VAL A 196 10.39 -0.62 4.08
C VAL A 196 8.89 -0.87 4.02
N LEU A 197 8.09 -0.20 4.85
CA LEU A 197 6.63 -0.33 4.86
C LEU A 197 6.00 0.07 3.51
N ASN A 198 6.64 0.97 2.76
CA ASN A 198 6.13 1.50 1.50
C ASN A 198 6.93 1.00 0.27
N ALA A 199 7.71 -0.07 0.41
CA ALA A 199 8.59 -0.58 -0.63
C ALA A 199 7.86 -0.86 -1.97
N ASP A 200 6.65 -1.42 -1.92
CA ASP A 200 5.80 -1.68 -3.10
C ASP A 200 5.50 -0.41 -3.93
N ARG A 201 5.53 0.77 -3.30
CA ARG A 201 5.18 2.05 -3.93
C ARG A 201 6.40 2.91 -4.25
N ALA A 202 7.53 2.60 -3.64
CA ALA A 202 8.78 3.35 -3.77
C ALA A 202 9.81 2.52 -4.56
N PRO A 203 9.91 2.69 -5.89
CA PRO A 203 10.85 1.91 -6.71
C PRO A 203 12.32 2.11 -6.30
N HIS A 204 12.63 3.24 -5.66
CA HIS A 204 13.96 3.59 -5.16
C HIS A 204 14.12 3.33 -3.64
N ALA A 205 13.24 2.52 -3.04
CA ALA A 205 13.31 2.22 -1.60
C ALA A 205 14.64 1.61 -1.19
N ALA A 206 15.21 0.71 -2.01
CA ALA A 206 16.51 0.08 -1.75
C ALA A 206 17.66 1.10 -1.67
N ASP A 207 17.70 2.05 -2.61
CA ASP A 207 18.71 3.11 -2.65
C ASP A 207 18.57 4.04 -1.42
N GLY A 208 17.35 4.49 -1.13
CA GLY A 208 17.07 5.33 0.03
C GLY A 208 17.39 4.64 1.35
N LEU A 209 17.05 3.35 1.47
CA LEU A 209 17.34 2.53 2.64
C LEU A 209 18.85 2.40 2.85
N THR A 210 19.60 2.11 1.78
CA THR A 210 21.07 2.02 1.83
C THR A 210 21.69 3.34 2.30
N LEU A 211 21.22 4.47 1.79
CA LEU A 211 21.69 5.80 2.20
C LEU A 211 21.42 6.07 3.68
N LEU A 212 20.19 5.85 4.14
CA LEU A 212 19.83 6.10 5.55
C LEU A 212 20.66 5.24 6.52
N LEU A 213 20.86 3.96 6.19
CA LEU A 213 21.63 3.04 7.01
C LEU A 213 23.13 3.34 6.97
N ALA A 214 23.67 3.75 5.82
CA ALA A 214 25.06 4.21 5.70
C ALA A 214 25.34 5.47 6.54
N HIS A 215 24.31 6.30 6.75
CA HIS A 215 24.36 7.48 7.63
C HIS A 215 23.98 7.17 9.10
N GLY A 216 24.03 5.90 9.51
CA GLY A 216 24.03 5.51 10.92
C GLY A 216 22.66 5.30 11.56
N LEU A 217 21.58 5.23 10.77
CA LEU A 217 20.27 4.84 11.33
C LEU A 217 20.28 3.37 11.75
N ASP A 218 19.72 3.08 12.93
CA ASP A 218 19.62 1.72 13.44
C ASP A 218 18.56 0.91 12.66
N PRO A 219 18.94 -0.16 11.95
CA PRO A 219 18.00 -1.02 11.22
C PRO A 219 17.05 -1.81 12.14
N ASN A 220 17.32 -1.83 13.45
CA ASN A 220 16.55 -2.57 14.45
C ASN A 220 15.54 -1.69 15.20
N THR A 221 15.30 -0.46 14.74
CA THR A 221 14.32 0.43 15.38
C THR A 221 12.90 -0.08 15.13
N PRO A 222 12.15 -0.51 16.16
CA PRO A 222 10.81 -1.05 15.98
C PRO A 222 9.81 0.04 15.61
N LEU A 223 8.78 -0.33 14.85
CA LEU A 223 7.68 0.58 14.53
C LEU A 223 6.83 0.84 15.80
N PRO A 224 6.44 2.10 16.08
CA PRO A 224 5.87 2.47 17.38
C PRO A 224 4.50 1.85 17.68
N ARG A 225 3.72 1.47 16.66
CA ARG A 225 2.37 0.91 16.84
C ARG A 225 2.32 -0.61 16.88
N SER A 226 3.05 -1.28 15.99
CA SER A 226 3.02 -2.75 15.91
C SER A 226 4.15 -3.41 16.68
N GLY A 227 5.24 -2.69 16.99
CA GLY A 227 6.47 -3.29 17.50
C GLY A 227 7.24 -4.08 16.44
N ASP A 228 6.76 -4.14 15.20
CA ASP A 228 7.47 -4.84 14.12
C ASP A 228 8.81 -4.17 13.83
N LEU A 229 9.80 -5.00 13.55
CA LEU A 229 11.11 -4.56 13.07
C LEU A 229 11.06 -4.32 11.56
N PRO A 230 11.90 -3.40 11.03
CA PRO A 230 12.04 -3.21 9.59
C PRO A 230 12.32 -4.54 8.86
N LEU A 231 13.18 -5.39 9.42
CA LEU A 231 13.47 -6.71 8.85
C LEU A 231 12.22 -7.60 8.75
N ALA A 232 11.31 -7.56 9.72
CA ALA A 232 10.06 -8.33 9.71
C ALA A 232 9.11 -7.90 8.57
N LEU A 233 9.13 -6.62 8.20
CA LEU A 233 8.31 -6.05 7.13
C LEU A 233 8.89 -6.32 5.74
N ALA A 234 10.21 -6.47 5.65
CA ALA A 234 10.92 -6.70 4.40
C ALA A 234 10.74 -8.13 3.85
N ALA A 235 10.01 -9.04 4.51
CA ALA A 235 9.90 -10.46 4.14
C ALA A 235 9.64 -10.72 2.65
N ARG A 236 8.85 -9.85 1.99
CA ARG A 236 8.49 -9.98 0.57
C ARG A 236 9.48 -9.31 -0.40
N HIS A 237 10.47 -8.60 0.12
CA HIS A 237 11.45 -7.79 -0.60
C HIS A 237 12.85 -8.28 -0.27
N LEU A 238 13.29 -9.35 -0.95
CA LEU A 238 14.57 -10.00 -0.68
C LEU A 238 15.76 -9.04 -0.75
N ASP A 239 15.72 -8.07 -1.66
CA ASP A 239 16.68 -6.99 -1.78
C ASP A 239 16.76 -6.14 -0.50
N LEU A 240 15.62 -5.75 0.08
CA LEU A 240 15.58 -5.00 1.34
C LEU A 240 16.03 -5.85 2.53
N VAL A 241 15.69 -7.15 2.55
CA VAL A 241 16.19 -8.09 3.58
C VAL A 241 17.72 -8.14 3.54
N ARG A 242 18.31 -8.25 2.34
CA ARG A 242 19.78 -8.23 2.17
C ARG A 242 20.38 -6.94 2.69
N ILE A 243 19.86 -5.78 2.27
CA ILE A 243 20.36 -4.46 2.69
C ILE A 243 20.29 -4.31 4.20
N LEU A 244 19.16 -4.64 4.83
CA LEU A 244 19.00 -4.55 6.28
C LEU A 244 20.01 -5.42 7.02
N LEU A 245 20.17 -6.68 6.61
CA LEU A 245 21.13 -7.61 7.24
C LEU A 245 22.59 -7.16 7.00
N ASP A 246 22.92 -6.68 5.81
CA ASP A 246 24.26 -6.19 5.46
C ASP A 246 24.64 -4.94 6.29
N HIS A 247 23.64 -4.18 6.74
CA HIS A 247 23.80 -3.02 7.62
C HIS A 247 23.55 -3.32 9.12
N GLY A 248 23.54 -4.59 9.53
CA GLY A 248 23.51 -4.98 10.94
C GLY A 248 22.11 -5.12 11.55
N ALA A 249 21.07 -5.36 10.74
CA ALA A 249 19.81 -5.87 11.27
C ALA A 249 20.04 -7.23 11.94
N ASP A 250 19.54 -7.36 13.16
CA ASP A 250 19.66 -8.58 13.96
C ASP A 250 18.54 -9.56 13.56
N PRO A 251 18.88 -10.72 12.98
CA PRO A 251 17.90 -11.70 12.53
C PRO A 251 17.21 -12.43 13.70
N ASP A 252 17.74 -12.32 14.93
CA ASP A 252 17.25 -13.03 16.12
C ASP A 252 16.29 -12.19 16.96
N ARG A 253 16.13 -10.91 16.65
CA ARG A 253 15.12 -10.10 17.34
C ARG A 253 13.72 -10.60 17.00
N LEU A 254 12.89 -10.66 18.02
CA LEU A 254 11.49 -11.04 17.89
C LEU A 254 10.69 -9.90 17.27
N ASP A 255 9.70 -10.25 16.46
CA ASP A 255 8.76 -9.29 15.88
C ASP A 255 7.72 -8.81 16.90
N GLY A 256 6.76 -8.00 16.45
CA GLY A 256 5.69 -7.46 17.30
C GLY A 256 4.79 -8.52 17.96
N ASN A 257 4.76 -9.75 17.44
CA ASN A 257 4.00 -10.88 17.99
C ASN A 257 4.83 -11.75 18.93
N GLY A 258 6.14 -11.47 19.08
CA GLY A 258 7.07 -12.31 19.81
C GLY A 258 7.57 -13.51 19.02
N ASP A 259 7.40 -13.52 17.70
CA ASP A 259 7.89 -14.56 16.82
C ASP A 259 9.30 -14.24 16.33
N SER A 260 10.17 -15.26 16.26
CA SER A 260 11.46 -15.12 15.56
C SER A 260 11.21 -14.89 14.07
N LEU A 261 12.05 -14.06 13.44
CA LEU A 261 11.89 -13.69 12.05
C LEU A 261 11.95 -14.89 11.09
N VAL A 262 12.78 -15.90 11.37
CA VAL A 262 12.83 -17.15 10.60
C VAL A 262 11.49 -17.89 10.61
N VAL A 263 10.89 -18.04 11.80
CA VAL A 263 9.58 -18.70 11.96
C VAL A 263 8.50 -17.93 11.19
N ARG A 264 8.48 -16.60 11.31
CA ARG A 264 7.55 -15.76 10.55
C ARG A 264 7.75 -15.89 9.03
N PHE A 265 8.98 -15.86 8.54
CA PHE A 265 9.27 -15.93 7.10
C PHE A 265 8.92 -17.31 6.51
N ILE A 266 9.14 -18.39 7.26
CA ILE A 266 8.67 -19.73 6.88
C ILE A 266 7.13 -19.77 6.85
N GLY A 267 6.47 -19.21 7.87
CA GLY A 267 5.02 -19.18 7.97
C GLY A 267 4.34 -18.37 6.86
N THR A 268 4.97 -17.27 6.42
CA THR A 268 4.51 -16.45 5.28
C THR A 268 5.02 -16.94 3.93
N GLN A 269 5.77 -18.05 3.90
CA GLN A 269 6.35 -18.65 2.69
C GLN A 269 7.30 -17.72 1.93
N ALA A 270 7.96 -16.80 2.66
CA ALA A 270 9.01 -15.95 2.14
C ALA A 270 10.33 -16.74 2.03
N TRP A 271 10.36 -17.76 1.17
CA TRP A 271 11.38 -18.80 1.18
C TRP A 271 12.80 -18.28 0.98
N ASP A 272 13.04 -17.43 -0.02
CA ASP A 272 14.38 -16.90 -0.28
C ASP A 272 14.86 -15.98 0.87
N ALA A 273 13.93 -15.23 1.49
CA ALA A 273 14.24 -14.41 2.66
C ALA A 273 14.52 -15.28 3.90
N ALA A 274 13.74 -16.36 4.11
CA ALA A 274 13.95 -17.32 5.19
C ALA A 274 15.31 -18.01 5.05
N LEU A 275 15.64 -18.46 3.83
CA LEU A 275 16.92 -19.05 3.49
C LEU A 275 18.07 -18.09 3.82
N LEU A 276 17.94 -16.82 3.42
CA LEU A 276 18.93 -15.80 3.71
C LEU A 276 19.11 -15.59 5.22
N LEU A 277 18.05 -15.53 6.02
CA LEU A 277 18.17 -15.44 7.48
C LEU A 277 18.93 -16.64 8.06
N ILE A 278 18.60 -17.85 7.62
CA ILE A 278 19.26 -19.09 8.06
C ILE A 278 20.76 -19.05 7.71
N GLU A 279 21.10 -18.63 6.49
CA GLU A 279 22.48 -18.47 6.03
C GLU A 279 23.25 -17.39 6.79
N ARG A 280 22.55 -16.34 7.25
CA ARG A 280 23.11 -15.25 8.07
C ARG A 280 23.17 -15.59 9.57
N GLY A 281 22.92 -16.84 9.94
CA GLY A 281 23.16 -17.32 11.30
C GLY A 281 21.97 -17.22 12.25
N ALA A 282 20.77 -16.90 11.74
CA ALA A 282 19.58 -16.79 12.57
C ALA A 282 19.30 -18.06 13.42
N ALA A 283 18.90 -17.86 14.66
CA ALA A 283 18.54 -18.88 15.63
C ALA A 283 17.33 -19.69 15.15
N LEU A 284 17.39 -21.02 15.35
CA LEU A 284 16.40 -21.98 14.83
C LEU A 284 15.63 -22.70 15.95
N ASP A 285 15.88 -22.33 17.20
CA ASP A 285 15.38 -22.96 18.41
C ASP A 285 14.27 -22.16 19.11
N HIS A 286 13.98 -20.94 18.64
CA HIS A 286 12.89 -20.13 19.18
C HIS A 286 11.53 -20.83 19.03
N VAL A 287 10.74 -20.75 20.09
CA VAL A 287 9.36 -21.22 20.13
C VAL A 287 8.48 -20.06 20.58
N SER A 288 7.49 -19.72 19.77
CA SER A 288 6.54 -18.66 20.09
C SER A 288 5.60 -19.04 21.22
N SER A 289 4.89 -18.04 21.74
CA SER A 289 3.81 -18.24 22.72
C SER A 289 2.65 -19.10 22.17
N ALA A 290 2.45 -19.13 20.85
CA ALA A 290 1.47 -19.97 20.17
C ALA A 290 1.99 -21.40 19.90
N GLY A 291 3.25 -21.70 20.28
CA GLY A 291 3.89 -23.00 20.03
C GLY A 291 4.39 -23.17 18.59
N THR A 292 4.42 -22.12 17.78
CA THR A 292 5.03 -22.12 16.45
C THR A 292 6.56 -22.04 16.58
N SER A 293 7.26 -22.79 15.75
CA SER A 293 8.72 -22.90 15.74
C SER A 293 9.19 -23.45 14.39
N VAL A 294 10.50 -23.48 14.15
CA VAL A 294 11.06 -24.13 12.95
C VAL A 294 10.66 -25.60 12.91
N ASP A 295 10.73 -26.31 14.05
CA ASP A 295 10.33 -27.72 14.14
C ASP A 295 8.83 -27.93 13.94
N TYR A 296 8.00 -27.00 14.42
CA TYR A 296 6.57 -27.01 14.15
C TYR A 296 6.31 -27.02 12.63
N TYR A 297 6.88 -26.07 11.89
CA TYR A 297 6.69 -25.99 10.44
C TYR A 297 7.29 -27.18 9.68
N LEU A 298 8.46 -27.69 10.09
CA LEU A 298 9.03 -28.91 9.51
C LEU A 298 8.06 -30.11 9.59
N ARG A 299 7.32 -30.24 10.70
CA ARG A 299 6.30 -31.30 10.86
C ARG A 299 5.06 -31.02 10.01
N GLU A 300 4.54 -29.80 10.03
CA GLU A 300 3.32 -29.45 9.29
C GLU A 300 3.48 -29.67 7.78
N TRP A 301 4.61 -29.23 7.21
CA TRP A 301 4.94 -29.45 5.79
C TRP A 301 5.16 -30.92 5.47
N ARG A 302 5.81 -31.68 6.36
CA ARG A 302 5.95 -33.15 6.19
C ARG A 302 4.60 -33.87 6.21
N ASN A 303 3.67 -33.40 7.02
CA ASN A 303 2.33 -33.97 7.16
C ASN A 303 1.37 -33.51 6.04
N GLY A 304 1.83 -32.67 5.11
CA GLY A 304 1.03 -32.17 3.98
C GLY A 304 -0.03 -31.14 4.36
N VAL A 305 0.05 -30.52 5.54
CA VAL A 305 -0.95 -29.54 6.02
C VAL A 305 -1.01 -28.31 5.12
N HIS A 306 0.14 -27.90 4.58
CA HIS A 306 0.28 -26.74 3.70
C HIS A 306 0.31 -27.08 2.20
N GLY A 307 0.00 -28.33 1.83
CA GLY A 307 0.09 -28.84 0.46
C GLY A 307 1.41 -29.54 0.15
N GLU A 308 1.70 -29.72 -1.14
CA GLU A 308 2.93 -30.37 -1.59
C GLU A 308 4.15 -29.46 -1.36
N PRO A 309 5.27 -29.99 -0.84
CA PRO A 309 6.54 -29.29 -0.72
C PRO A 309 6.98 -28.64 -2.04
N SER A 310 7.25 -27.33 -2.02
CA SER A 310 7.83 -26.65 -3.18
C SER A 310 9.36 -26.80 -3.23
N PRO A 311 10.00 -26.66 -4.41
CA PRO A 311 11.47 -26.67 -4.52
C PRO A 311 12.16 -25.61 -3.65
N GLU A 312 11.52 -24.46 -3.44
CA GLU A 312 11.97 -23.40 -2.55
C GLU A 312 11.97 -23.86 -1.08
N TRP A 313 10.91 -24.55 -0.64
CA TRP A 313 10.85 -25.12 0.70
C TRP A 313 11.92 -26.19 0.91
N ASP A 314 12.17 -27.05 -0.08
CA ASP A 314 13.24 -28.06 0.01
C ASP A 314 14.63 -27.42 0.22
N ARG A 315 14.89 -26.25 -0.39
CA ARG A 315 16.13 -25.47 -0.16
C ARG A 315 16.22 -24.97 1.28
N VAL A 316 15.12 -24.43 1.82
CA VAL A 316 15.05 -23.96 3.21
C VAL A 316 15.27 -25.12 4.19
N ARG A 317 14.59 -26.26 3.99
CA ARG A 317 14.78 -27.47 4.81
C ARG A 317 16.23 -27.95 4.78
N ALA A 318 16.83 -28.04 3.59
CA ALA A 318 18.22 -28.45 3.46
C ALA A 318 19.19 -27.47 4.15
N ALA A 319 18.89 -26.17 4.17
CA ALA A 319 19.70 -25.19 4.91
C ALA A 319 19.57 -25.36 6.44
N ILE A 320 18.36 -25.62 6.94
CA ILE A 320 18.12 -25.94 8.35
C ILE A 320 18.90 -27.19 8.76
N ASP A 321 18.80 -28.27 7.98
CA ASP A 321 19.49 -29.53 8.25
C ASP A 321 21.00 -29.35 8.27
N ARG A 322 21.57 -28.63 7.28
CA ARG A 322 23.01 -28.30 7.24
C ARG A 322 23.47 -27.54 8.48
N ARG A 323 22.69 -26.56 8.95
CA ARG A 323 23.02 -25.78 10.16
C ARG A 323 22.94 -26.58 11.45
N ARG A 324 22.13 -27.64 11.48
CA ARG A 324 21.96 -28.52 12.65
C ARG A 324 22.95 -29.68 12.68
N GLN A 325 23.60 -30.00 11.56
CA GLN A 325 24.66 -30.99 11.54
C GLN A 325 25.90 -30.49 12.30
N PRO A 326 26.54 -31.32 13.14
CA PRO A 326 27.80 -30.97 13.76
C PRO A 326 28.85 -30.74 12.67
N VAL A 327 29.56 -29.61 12.74
CA VAL A 327 30.68 -29.33 11.84
C VAL A 327 31.69 -30.47 12.01
N PRO A 328 32.04 -31.24 10.96
CA PRO A 328 33.04 -32.27 11.08
C PRO A 328 34.36 -31.64 11.55
N PRO A 329 35.10 -32.27 12.48
CA PRO A 329 36.35 -31.71 12.98
C PRO A 329 37.29 -31.40 11.80
N SER A 330 37.87 -30.21 11.79
CA SER A 330 38.84 -29.80 10.77
C SER A 330 40.01 -30.81 10.75
N PRO A 331 40.50 -31.20 9.57
CA PRO A 331 41.54 -32.22 9.42
C PRO A 331 42.87 -31.83 10.08
#